data_AF-A0A842XMX0-F1
#
_entry.id   AF-A0A842XMX0-F1
#
_cell.length_a   1.000
_cell.length_b   1.000
_cell.length_c   1.000
_cell.angle_alpha   90.00
_cell.angle_beta   90.00
_cell.angle_gamma   90.00
#
_symmetry.space_group_name_H-M   'P 1'
#
loop_
_entity.id
_entity.type
_entity.pdbx_description
1 polymer ?
#
loop_
_entity_poly.entity_id
_entity_poly.type
_entity_poly.pdbx_seq_one_letter_code
_entity_poly.pdbx_strand_id
1 'polypeptide(L)'
;MKKWKVFLVFVSLTALAGNVYFWYYHYANSFQSGYDSGFLSGNETGYQLGCFDGNQSGYQLGYAHGYDNGNASGYQSGYFNGCSDGNHSGYQLGYSYGHDNGCELGYLSGFNDGNETGFADGYVQGVEDGAGTGYTIRDPTYDEAIAFTAWDKTDENEYSENYTCHHFTADFKNNAFQAGYRCGYVY
;
A
#
# COMPACT_ATOMS: atom_id res chain seq x y z
N MET A 1 -122.92 11.04 23.64
CA MET A 1 -122.12 10.30 22.63
C MET A 1 -120.98 11.10 21.98
N LYS A 2 -121.15 12.39 21.62
CA LYS A 2 -120.07 13.15 20.92
C LYS A 2 -118.79 13.39 21.74
N LYS A 3 -118.89 13.68 23.05
CA LYS A 3 -117.71 13.95 23.92
C LYS A 3 -116.78 12.75 24.10
N TRP A 4 -117.33 11.53 24.17
CA TRP A 4 -116.54 10.30 24.37
C TRP A 4 -115.73 9.92 23.12
N LYS A 5 -116.28 10.16 21.91
CA LYS A 5 -115.53 9.96 20.66
C LYS A 5 -114.36 10.93 20.54
N VAL A 6 -114.53 12.19 20.94
CA VAL A 6 -113.44 13.18 20.95
C VAL A 6 -112.34 12.78 21.93
N PHE A 7 -112.70 12.34 23.13
CA PHE A 7 -111.73 11.85 24.12
C PHE A 7 -110.90 10.66 23.59
N LEU A 8 -111.56 9.67 22.97
CA LEU A 8 -110.86 8.53 22.37
C LEU A 8 -109.92 8.93 21.23
N VAL A 9 -110.28 9.92 20.42
CA VAL A 9 -109.41 10.45 19.35
C VAL A 9 -108.18 11.14 19.95
N PHE A 10 -108.34 11.90 21.04
CA PHE A 10 -107.19 12.50 21.71
C PHE A 10 -106.26 11.45 22.33
N VAL A 11 -106.80 10.44 23.00
CA VAL A 11 -106.01 9.35 23.59
C VAL A 11 -105.28 8.53 22.52
N SER A 12 -105.92 8.26 21.38
CA SER A 12 -105.25 7.55 20.28
C SER A 12 -104.20 8.40 19.58
N LEU A 13 -104.42 9.71 19.41
CA LEU A 13 -103.41 10.62 18.88
C LEU A 13 -102.18 10.75 19.81
N THR A 14 -102.39 10.83 21.12
CA THR A 14 -101.26 10.88 22.07
C THR A 14 -100.51 9.55 22.13
N ALA A 15 -101.21 8.42 22.06
CA ALA A 15 -100.58 7.10 21.97
C ALA A 15 -99.79 6.91 20.67
N LEU A 16 -100.30 7.40 19.53
CA LEU A 16 -99.59 7.40 18.25
C LEU A 16 -98.35 8.31 18.30
N ALA A 17 -98.49 9.53 18.81
CA ALA A 17 -97.37 10.45 18.97
C ALA A 17 -96.29 9.88 19.90
N GLY A 18 -96.69 9.24 21.01
CA GLY A 18 -95.77 8.56 21.93
C GLY A 18 -95.03 7.39 21.26
N ASN A 19 -95.71 6.58 20.43
CA ASN A 19 -95.06 5.50 19.68
C ASN A 19 -94.07 6.03 18.63
N VAL A 20 -94.43 7.08 17.90
CA VAL A 20 -93.55 7.71 16.91
C VAL A 20 -92.31 8.30 17.58
N TYR A 21 -92.49 8.98 18.72
CA TYR A 21 -91.39 9.52 19.50
C TYR A 21 -90.48 8.40 20.05
N PHE A 22 -91.06 7.34 20.61
CA PHE A 22 -90.31 6.17 21.09
C PHE A 22 -89.47 5.54 19.97
N TRP A 23 -90.08 5.31 18.80
CA TRP A 23 -89.38 4.77 17.63
C TRP A 23 -88.26 5.69 17.16
N TYR A 24 -88.51 6.99 17.05
CA TYR A 24 -87.51 7.95 16.63
C TYR A 24 -86.32 8.00 17.60
N TYR A 25 -86.57 8.06 18.91
CA TYR A 25 -85.53 8.10 19.93
C TYR A 25 -84.71 6.81 19.98
N HIS A 26 -85.35 5.65 19.96
CA HIS A 26 -84.62 4.38 19.97
C HIS A 26 -83.86 4.15 18.68
N TYR A 27 -84.46 4.45 17.52
CA TYR A 27 -83.78 4.32 16.24
C TYR A 27 -82.56 5.25 16.13
N ALA A 28 -82.70 6.52 16.51
CA ALA A 28 -81.60 7.48 16.50
C ALA A 28 -80.46 7.08 17.44
N ASN A 29 -80.79 6.65 18.67
CA ASN A 29 -79.76 6.22 19.64
C ASN A 29 -79.08 4.91 19.22
N SER A 30 -79.83 3.93 18.69
CA SER A 30 -79.26 2.68 18.19
C SER A 30 -78.40 2.89 16.95
N PHE A 31 -78.81 3.80 16.05
CA PHE A 31 -78.00 4.18 14.89
C PHE A 31 -76.70 4.87 15.31
N GLN A 32 -76.78 5.85 16.22
CA GLN A 32 -75.60 6.56 16.70
C GLN A 32 -74.64 5.61 17.42
N SER A 33 -75.15 4.76 18.32
CA SER A 33 -74.32 3.78 19.03
C SER A 33 -73.69 2.75 18.09
N GLY A 34 -74.43 2.29 17.08
CA GLY A 34 -73.90 1.36 16.07
C GLY A 34 -72.83 2.02 15.19
N TYR A 35 -73.06 3.27 14.78
CA TYR A 35 -72.09 4.06 14.02
C TYR A 35 -70.83 4.32 14.84
N ASP A 36 -70.94 4.79 16.07
CA ASP A 36 -69.79 5.10 16.93
C ASP A 36 -68.99 3.84 17.26
N SER A 37 -69.66 2.73 17.59
CA SER A 37 -68.98 1.46 17.87
C SER A 37 -68.30 0.87 16.62
N GLY A 38 -68.98 0.90 15.47
CA GLY A 38 -68.41 0.41 14.21
C GLY A 38 -67.26 1.28 13.71
N PHE A 39 -67.39 2.60 13.83
CA PHE A 39 -66.35 3.55 13.45
C PHE A 39 -65.14 3.47 14.38
N LEU A 40 -65.34 3.44 15.70
CA LEU A 40 -64.24 3.31 16.66
C LEU A 40 -63.53 1.98 16.49
N SER A 41 -64.27 0.86 16.45
CA SER A 41 -63.67 -0.46 16.30
C SER A 41 -62.95 -0.60 14.96
N GLY A 42 -63.58 -0.20 13.86
CA GLY A 42 -63.00 -0.28 12.52
C GLY A 42 -61.81 0.66 12.32
N ASN A 43 -61.86 1.87 12.86
CA ASN A 43 -60.75 2.81 12.79
C ASN A 43 -59.59 2.37 13.69
N GLU A 44 -59.85 1.95 14.93
CA GLU A 44 -58.80 1.50 15.84
C GLU A 44 -58.10 0.25 15.30
N THR A 45 -58.84 -0.80 14.92
CA THR A 45 -58.20 -2.00 14.36
C THR A 45 -57.61 -1.76 12.98
N GLY A 46 -58.33 -1.09 12.07
CA GLY A 46 -57.86 -0.86 10.71
C GLY A 46 -56.64 0.06 10.65
N TYR A 47 -56.66 1.16 11.42
CA TYR A 47 -55.55 2.11 11.45
C TYR A 47 -54.38 1.58 12.27
N GLN A 48 -54.60 1.00 13.46
CA GLN A 48 -53.49 0.46 14.23
C GLN A 48 -52.84 -0.72 13.53
N LEU A 49 -53.59 -1.74 13.12
CA LEU A 49 -52.97 -2.91 12.47
C LEU A 49 -52.39 -2.53 11.11
N GLY A 50 -53.14 -1.79 10.28
CA GLY A 50 -52.67 -1.41 8.94
C GLY A 50 -51.45 -0.51 8.97
N CYS A 51 -51.43 0.50 9.84
CA CYS A 51 -50.34 1.46 9.90
C CYS A 51 -49.17 0.94 10.73
N PHE A 52 -49.41 0.28 11.87
CA PHE A 52 -48.33 -0.25 12.70
C PHE A 52 -47.67 -1.47 12.07
N ASP A 53 -48.43 -2.49 11.66
CA ASP A 53 -47.84 -3.71 11.08
C ASP A 53 -47.29 -3.43 9.68
N GLY A 54 -47.99 -2.62 8.89
CA GLY A 54 -47.53 -2.24 7.55
C GLY A 54 -46.24 -1.42 7.58
N ASN A 55 -46.13 -0.46 8.50
CA ASN A 55 -44.94 0.38 8.62
C ASN A 55 -43.80 -0.40 9.29
N GLN A 56 -44.05 -1.15 10.36
CA GLN A 56 -43.01 -1.93 11.03
C GLN A 56 -42.46 -3.03 10.11
N SER A 57 -43.32 -3.80 9.45
CA SER A 57 -42.90 -4.88 8.54
C SER A 57 -42.25 -4.32 7.28
N GLY A 58 -42.84 -3.29 6.67
CA GLY A 58 -42.30 -2.65 5.46
C GLY A 58 -40.95 -1.98 5.71
N TYR A 59 -40.80 -1.26 6.84
CA TYR A 59 -39.56 -0.61 7.21
C TYR A 59 -38.50 -1.63 7.63
N GLN A 60 -38.81 -2.61 8.49
CA GLN A 60 -37.81 -3.61 8.89
C GLN A 60 -37.34 -4.47 7.71
N LEU A 61 -38.26 -5.01 6.90
CA LEU A 61 -37.89 -5.85 5.77
C LEU A 61 -37.19 -5.05 4.67
N GLY A 62 -37.71 -3.85 4.36
CA GLY A 62 -37.11 -2.98 3.35
C GLY A 62 -35.73 -2.46 3.75
N TYR A 63 -35.57 -2.04 5.00
CA TYR A 63 -34.28 -1.57 5.52
C TYR A 63 -33.28 -2.71 5.67
N ALA A 64 -33.67 -3.85 6.26
CA ALA A 64 -32.77 -4.98 6.42
C ALA A 64 -32.30 -5.51 5.06
N HIS A 65 -33.22 -5.77 4.11
CA HIS A 65 -32.80 -6.26 2.80
C HIS A 65 -32.04 -5.23 1.98
N GLY A 66 -32.45 -3.95 2.00
CA GLY A 66 -31.77 -2.91 1.23
C GLY A 66 -30.38 -2.58 1.78
N TYR A 67 -30.27 -2.46 3.10
CA TYR A 67 -29.02 -2.16 3.78
C TYR A 67 -28.06 -3.34 3.76
N ASP A 68 -28.51 -4.54 4.16
CA ASP A 68 -27.59 -5.69 4.26
C ASP A 68 -27.13 -6.14 2.87
N ASN A 69 -28.02 -6.24 1.88
CA ASN A 69 -27.60 -6.64 0.53
C ASN A 69 -26.80 -5.54 -0.17
N GLY A 70 -27.19 -4.28 -0.03
CA GLY A 70 -26.50 -3.16 -0.66
C GLY A 70 -25.10 -2.97 -0.08
N ASN A 71 -24.97 -3.06 1.24
CA ASN A 71 -23.71 -2.87 1.94
C ASN A 71 -22.79 -4.10 1.78
N ALA A 72 -23.32 -5.32 1.87
CA ALA A 72 -22.52 -6.53 1.60
C ALA A 72 -22.00 -6.55 0.16
N SER A 73 -22.86 -6.32 -0.83
CA SER A 73 -22.47 -6.37 -2.26
C SER A 73 -21.54 -5.22 -2.64
N GLY A 74 -21.84 -4.01 -2.17
CA GLY A 74 -21.05 -2.80 -2.44
C GLY A 74 -19.69 -2.83 -1.75
N TYR A 75 -19.64 -3.23 -0.48
CA TYR A 75 -18.39 -3.34 0.27
C TYR A 75 -17.53 -4.48 -0.28
N GLN A 76 -18.12 -5.66 -0.54
CA GLN A 76 -17.36 -6.80 -1.05
C GLN A 76 -16.81 -6.53 -2.46
N SER A 77 -17.62 -6.00 -3.40
CA SER A 77 -17.12 -5.71 -4.74
C SER A 77 -16.17 -4.52 -4.76
N GLY A 78 -16.48 -3.44 -4.02
CA GLY A 78 -15.63 -2.24 -3.98
C GLY A 78 -14.29 -2.49 -3.30
N TYR A 79 -14.29 -3.20 -2.16
CA TYR A 79 -13.06 -3.53 -1.43
C TYR A 79 -12.23 -4.57 -2.18
N PHE A 80 -12.85 -5.66 -2.67
CA PHE A 80 -12.09 -6.73 -3.33
C PHE A 80 -11.50 -6.26 -4.66
N ASN A 81 -12.28 -5.59 -5.51
CA ASN A 81 -11.77 -5.09 -6.79
C ASN A 81 -10.80 -3.92 -6.58
N GLY A 82 -11.13 -2.96 -5.72
CA GLY A 82 -10.26 -1.81 -5.46
C GLY A 82 -8.92 -2.21 -4.83
N CYS A 83 -8.92 -3.16 -3.90
CA CYS A 83 -7.69 -3.63 -3.25
C CYS A 83 -6.91 -4.59 -4.16
N SER A 84 -7.57 -5.50 -4.88
CA SER A 84 -6.90 -6.41 -5.82
C SER A 84 -6.26 -5.64 -6.98
N ASP A 85 -7.01 -4.75 -7.64
CA ASP A 85 -6.52 -4.02 -8.81
C ASP A 85 -5.49 -2.97 -8.42
N GLY A 86 -5.72 -2.24 -7.32
CA GLY A 86 -4.79 -1.23 -6.81
C GLY A 86 -3.46 -1.84 -6.35
N ASN A 87 -3.51 -2.98 -5.67
CA ASN A 87 -2.31 -3.65 -5.15
C ASN A 87 -1.57 -4.40 -6.26
N HIS A 88 -2.27 -5.08 -7.18
CA HIS A 88 -1.65 -5.71 -8.34
C HIS A 88 -0.98 -4.69 -9.26
N SER A 89 -1.70 -3.63 -9.63
CA SER A 89 -1.17 -2.60 -10.53
C SER A 89 -0.07 -1.77 -9.87
N GLY A 90 -0.26 -1.35 -8.61
CA GLY A 90 0.72 -0.56 -7.88
C GLY A 90 2.00 -1.34 -7.59
N TYR A 91 1.88 -2.62 -7.22
CA TYR A 91 3.05 -3.46 -6.95
C TYR A 91 3.77 -3.86 -8.23
N GLN A 92 3.08 -4.32 -9.28
CA GLN A 92 3.75 -4.66 -10.54
C GLN A 92 4.42 -3.46 -11.18
N LEU A 93 3.71 -2.34 -11.35
CA LEU A 93 4.28 -1.16 -12.00
C LEU A 93 5.38 -0.56 -11.13
N GLY A 94 5.17 -0.39 -9.83
CA GLY A 94 6.17 0.19 -8.94
C GLY A 94 7.42 -0.69 -8.81
N TYR A 95 7.25 -2.00 -8.66
CA TYR A 95 8.37 -2.93 -8.49
C TYR A 95 9.11 -3.17 -9.81
N SER A 96 8.42 -3.46 -10.92
CA SER A 96 9.10 -3.69 -12.21
C SER A 96 9.78 -2.41 -12.71
N TYR A 97 9.09 -1.26 -12.78
CA TYR A 97 9.76 -0.05 -13.25
C TYR A 97 10.87 0.42 -12.31
N GLY A 98 10.65 0.35 -10.99
CA GLY A 98 11.64 0.80 -10.01
C GLY A 98 12.86 -0.10 -9.95
N HIS A 99 12.66 -1.43 -9.97
CA HIS A 99 13.74 -2.39 -9.92
C HIS A 99 14.50 -2.45 -11.25
N ASP A 100 13.80 -2.54 -12.38
CA ASP A 100 14.44 -2.74 -13.68
C ASP A 100 15.26 -1.50 -14.06
N ASN A 101 14.67 -0.29 -13.96
CA ASN A 101 15.42 0.94 -14.24
C ASN A 101 16.50 1.23 -13.19
N GLY A 102 16.21 0.97 -11.90
CA GLY A 102 17.16 1.22 -10.83
C GLY A 102 18.39 0.32 -10.91
N CYS A 103 18.20 -0.97 -11.19
CA CYS A 103 19.32 -1.90 -11.38
C CYS A 103 20.06 -1.64 -12.69
N GLU A 104 19.36 -1.42 -13.80
CA GLU A 104 20.02 -1.23 -15.09
C GLU A 104 20.84 0.06 -15.12
N LEU A 105 20.27 1.20 -14.68
CA LEU A 105 20.99 2.47 -14.62
C LEU A 105 22.08 2.47 -13.56
N GLY A 106 21.79 1.94 -12.36
CA GLY A 106 22.75 1.89 -11.26
C GLY A 106 23.94 0.98 -11.57
N TYR A 107 23.70 -0.18 -12.18
CA TYR A 107 24.76 -1.11 -12.56
C TYR A 107 25.56 -0.57 -13.75
N LEU A 108 24.91 -0.05 -14.79
CA LEU A 108 25.61 0.47 -15.97
C LEU A 108 26.45 1.71 -15.64
N SER A 109 25.90 2.66 -14.87
CA SER A 109 26.64 3.85 -14.43
C SER A 109 27.76 3.47 -13.47
N GLY A 110 27.48 2.65 -12.46
CA GLY A 110 28.49 2.24 -11.48
C GLY A 110 29.60 1.39 -12.09
N PHE A 111 29.28 0.54 -13.07
CA PHE A 111 30.27 -0.25 -13.80
C PHE A 111 31.10 0.62 -14.74
N ASN A 112 30.48 1.51 -15.52
CA ASN A 112 31.24 2.39 -16.42
C ASN A 112 32.11 3.36 -15.61
N ASP A 113 31.57 4.05 -14.61
CA ASP A 113 32.35 4.99 -13.79
C ASP A 113 33.44 4.27 -13.00
N GLY A 114 33.14 3.13 -12.38
CA GLY A 114 34.09 2.37 -11.57
C GLY A 114 35.21 1.74 -12.42
N ASN A 115 34.88 1.23 -13.60
CA ASN A 115 35.83 0.55 -14.46
C ASN A 115 36.60 1.56 -15.31
N GLU A 116 35.97 2.57 -15.90
CA GLU A 116 36.64 3.55 -16.76
C GLU A 116 37.53 4.49 -15.93
N THR A 117 37.01 5.06 -14.84
CA THR A 117 37.79 5.97 -13.98
C THR A 117 38.75 5.21 -13.06
N GLY A 118 38.28 4.13 -12.42
CA GLY A 118 39.12 3.36 -11.50
C GLY A 118 40.24 2.59 -12.20
N PHE A 119 39.99 2.05 -13.40
CA PHE A 119 41.05 1.44 -14.21
C PHE A 119 41.97 2.50 -14.79
N ALA A 120 41.46 3.59 -15.37
CA ALA A 120 42.34 4.62 -15.94
C ALA A 120 43.24 5.25 -14.88
N ASP A 121 42.68 5.70 -13.76
CA ASP A 121 43.45 6.34 -12.69
C ASP A 121 44.38 5.34 -12.02
N GLY A 122 43.91 4.12 -11.71
CA GLY A 122 44.72 3.10 -11.05
C GLY A 122 45.81 2.51 -11.95
N TYR A 123 45.53 2.34 -13.24
CA TYR A 123 46.50 1.87 -14.23
C TYR A 123 47.52 2.96 -14.55
N VAL A 124 47.10 4.21 -14.79
CA VAL A 124 48.02 5.31 -15.07
C VAL A 124 48.89 5.57 -13.85
N GLN A 125 48.32 5.73 -12.66
CA GLN A 125 49.11 5.95 -11.44
C GLN A 125 50.01 4.75 -11.13
N GLY A 126 49.50 3.52 -11.25
CA GLY A 126 50.30 2.31 -11.01
C GLY A 126 51.41 2.08 -12.03
N VAL A 127 51.20 2.48 -13.29
CA VAL A 127 52.23 2.42 -14.34
C VAL A 127 53.20 3.58 -14.19
N GLU A 128 52.77 4.79 -13.86
CA GLU A 128 53.69 5.92 -13.63
C GLU A 128 54.53 5.72 -12.36
N ASP A 129 53.94 5.22 -11.27
CA ASP A 129 54.63 4.93 -10.01
C ASP A 129 55.48 3.67 -10.10
N GLY A 130 55.03 2.64 -10.84
CA GLY A 130 55.71 1.35 -10.97
C GLY A 130 56.73 1.28 -12.11
N ALA A 131 56.49 1.96 -13.23
CA ALA A 131 57.44 2.04 -14.34
C ALA A 131 58.45 3.18 -14.15
N GLY A 132 58.14 4.16 -13.29
CA GLY A 132 59.03 5.27 -13.00
C GLY A 132 59.22 6.17 -14.23
N THR A 133 59.31 7.46 -13.98
CA THR A 133 59.66 8.44 -15.01
C THR A 133 61.06 8.15 -15.58
N GLY A 134 61.12 7.47 -16.72
CA GLY A 134 62.18 7.66 -17.71
C GLY A 134 63.54 6.98 -17.47
N TYR A 135 63.59 5.68 -17.20
CA TYR A 135 64.80 4.90 -17.50
C TYR A 135 64.44 3.66 -18.31
N THR A 136 64.89 3.60 -19.57
CA THR A 136 65.00 2.33 -20.30
C THR A 136 66.03 1.48 -19.58
N ILE A 137 65.57 0.71 -18.60
CA ILE A 137 66.40 -0.28 -17.90
C ILE A 137 66.95 -1.23 -18.95
N ARG A 138 68.27 -1.28 -19.07
CA ARG A 138 68.97 -2.04 -20.11
C ARG A 138 70.00 -2.96 -19.50
N ASP A 139 70.40 -3.95 -20.27
CA ASP A 139 71.55 -4.77 -19.89
C ASP A 139 72.82 -3.89 -19.96
N PRO A 140 73.64 -3.83 -18.90
CA PRO A 140 74.90 -3.09 -18.93
C PRO A 140 75.87 -3.76 -19.91
N THR A 141 76.76 -2.97 -20.51
CA THR A 141 77.96 -3.53 -21.12
C THR A 141 78.86 -4.12 -20.04
N TYR A 142 79.83 -4.96 -20.42
CA TYR A 142 80.78 -5.53 -19.47
C TYR A 142 81.50 -4.45 -18.65
N ASP A 143 82.00 -3.38 -19.30
CA ASP A 143 82.74 -2.31 -18.62
C ASP A 143 81.85 -1.52 -17.66
N GLU A 144 80.59 -1.28 -18.02
CA GLU A 144 79.60 -0.63 -17.16
C GLU A 144 79.24 -1.49 -15.95
N ALA A 145 79.12 -2.81 -16.13
CA ALA A 145 78.87 -3.74 -15.03
C ALA A 145 80.04 -3.75 -14.04
N ILE A 146 81.28 -3.79 -14.53
CA ILE A 146 82.48 -3.71 -13.69
C ILE A 146 82.53 -2.37 -12.95
N ALA A 147 82.28 -1.26 -13.65
CA ALA A 147 82.24 0.07 -13.03
C ALA A 147 81.15 0.19 -11.96
N PHE A 148 79.96 -0.37 -12.22
CA PHE A 148 78.87 -0.42 -11.24
C PHE A 148 79.27 -1.24 -10.01
N THR A 149 79.83 -2.43 -10.17
CA THR A 149 80.27 -3.27 -9.05
C THR A 149 81.39 -2.65 -8.22
N ALA A 150 82.19 -1.75 -8.79
CA ALA A 150 83.21 -1.01 -8.08
C ALA A 150 82.67 0.25 -7.37
N TRP A 151 81.53 0.78 -7.83
CA TRP A 151 80.87 1.94 -7.25
C TRP A 151 79.87 1.56 -6.15
N ASP A 152 79.16 0.45 -6.32
CA ASP A 152 78.22 -0.07 -5.34
C ASP A 152 78.96 -0.50 -4.06
N LYS A 153 78.42 -0.08 -2.92
CA LYS A 153 78.99 -0.29 -1.58
C LYS A 153 78.13 -1.23 -0.73
N THR A 154 77.21 -1.97 -1.35
CA THR A 154 76.29 -2.86 -0.62
C THR A 154 77.06 -3.94 0.15
N ASP A 155 78.30 -4.25 -0.27
CA ASP A 155 79.23 -5.15 0.39
C ASP A 155 79.84 -4.59 1.68
N GLU A 156 79.77 -3.27 1.91
CA GLU A 156 80.18 -2.62 3.16
C GLU A 156 79.15 -2.84 4.30
N ASN A 157 77.95 -3.36 4.00
CA ASN A 157 76.92 -3.63 5.01
C ASN A 157 77.26 -4.86 5.88
N GLU A 158 77.15 -4.70 7.20
CA GLU A 158 77.40 -5.79 8.15
C GLU A 158 76.22 -6.75 8.22
N TYR A 159 76.49 -8.04 7.98
CA TYR A 159 75.47 -9.09 8.07
C TYR A 159 75.01 -9.28 9.52
N SER A 160 73.69 -9.30 9.72
CA SER A 160 73.05 -9.48 11.02
C SER A 160 71.74 -10.25 10.89
N GLU A 161 71.06 -10.53 12.00
CA GLU A 161 69.71 -11.12 11.99
C GLU A 161 68.71 -10.26 11.19
N ASN A 162 68.95 -8.95 11.08
CA ASN A 162 68.12 -8.01 10.35
C ASN A 162 68.68 -7.63 8.96
N TYR A 163 69.86 -8.12 8.60
CA TYR A 163 70.49 -7.88 7.30
C TYR A 163 71.11 -9.16 6.77
N THR A 164 70.32 -9.85 5.94
CA THR A 164 70.65 -11.16 5.37
C THR A 164 71.05 -11.05 3.90
N CYS A 165 71.46 -12.16 3.28
CA CYS A 165 71.76 -12.21 1.84
C CYS A 165 70.60 -11.75 0.95
N HIS A 166 69.35 -11.90 1.40
CA HIS A 166 68.18 -11.37 0.71
C HIS A 166 68.13 -9.84 0.73
N HIS A 167 68.54 -9.22 1.84
CA HIS A 167 68.61 -7.76 1.96
C HIS A 167 69.72 -7.19 1.10
N PHE A 168 70.92 -7.79 1.16
CA PHE A 168 72.02 -7.47 0.24
C PHE A 168 71.58 -7.54 -1.23
N THR A 169 70.93 -8.63 -1.61
CA THR A 169 70.47 -8.83 -2.99
C THR A 169 69.43 -7.78 -3.41
N ALA A 170 68.52 -7.41 -2.50
CA ALA A 170 67.53 -6.38 -2.76
C ALA A 170 68.18 -5.00 -2.95
N ASP A 171 69.09 -4.63 -2.06
CA ASP A 171 69.81 -3.35 -2.10
C ASP A 171 70.68 -3.22 -3.36
N PHE A 172 71.48 -4.25 -3.68
CA PHE A 172 72.32 -4.27 -4.88
C PHE A 172 71.48 -4.14 -6.16
N LYS A 173 70.34 -4.85 -6.23
CA LYS A 173 69.41 -4.74 -7.36
C LYS A 173 68.76 -3.35 -7.45
N ASN A 174 68.40 -2.74 -6.33
CA ASN A 174 67.82 -1.41 -6.28
C ASN A 174 68.84 -0.35 -6.72
N ASN A 175 70.09 -0.48 -6.31
CA ASN A 175 71.17 0.42 -6.73
C ASN A 175 71.45 0.27 -8.24
N ALA A 176 71.42 -0.96 -8.77
CA ALA A 176 71.55 -1.20 -10.21
C ALA A 176 70.37 -0.60 -10.99
N PHE A 177 69.15 -0.71 -10.47
CA PHE A 177 67.95 -0.10 -11.05
C PHE A 177 68.04 1.42 -11.08
N GLN A 178 68.48 2.05 -9.99
CA GLN A 178 68.72 3.50 -9.93
C GLN A 178 69.80 3.96 -10.91
N ALA A 179 70.78 3.10 -11.20
CA ALA A 179 71.79 3.31 -12.23
C ALA A 179 71.29 3.02 -13.67
N GLY A 180 70.03 2.58 -13.84
CA GLY A 180 69.42 2.28 -15.13
C GLY A 180 69.78 0.90 -15.70
N TYR A 181 70.30 -0.01 -14.88
CA TYR A 181 70.74 -1.34 -15.30
C TYR A 181 69.76 -2.44 -14.90
N ARG A 182 69.58 -3.41 -15.80
CA ARG A 182 68.86 -4.64 -15.50
C ARG A 182 69.75 -5.52 -14.62
N CYS A 183 69.29 -5.83 -13.42
CA CYS A 183 69.96 -6.72 -12.48
C CYS A 183 68.98 -7.77 -11.94
N GLY A 184 69.35 -9.05 -12.05
CA GLY A 184 68.55 -10.18 -11.60
C GLY A 184 69.34 -11.05 -10.63
N TYR A 185 68.67 -11.58 -9.62
CA TYR A 185 69.22 -12.62 -8.77
C TYR A 185 68.94 -13.98 -9.41
N VAL A 186 69.98 -14.77 -9.63
CA VAL A 186 69.87 -16.16 -10.09
C VAL A 186 70.07 -17.05 -8.88
N TYR A 187 69.10 -17.91 -8.59
CA TYR A 187 69.14 -18.87 -7.48
C TYR A 187 69.98 -20.10 -7.83
#